data_AF-A0A438JMC1-F1
#
_entry.id   AF-A0A438JMC1-F1
#
_cell.length_a   1.000
_cell.length_b   1.000
_cell.length_c   1.000
_cell.angle_alpha   90.00
_cell.angle_beta   90.00
_cell.angle_gamma   90.00
#
_symmetry.space_group_name_H-M   'P 1'
#
loop_
_entity.id
_entity.type
_entity.pdbx_description
1 polymer ?
#
loop_
_entity_poly.entity_id
_entity_poly.type
_entity_poly.pdbx_seq_one_letter_code
_entity_poly.pdbx_strand_id
1 'polypeptide(L)'
;MLCQLPKPKPPTKWELFAKAKGIKNRKKDKIVYDEQTGTWKRRHGYDRVNDDKDIPIIEAKMTDEPGEDPFVKRQAEKKKRVEKHEKNRLQNLKQAAKVGALPSHIQLAATALPITGTQAAPKKASKNELQDIASMAAAATASGGKFDKKLVGEKPEKHKGKYRKFLPVVEGTGIGSQEKQQTEKVLNRLISKNSHEILNVDKAINMYNVKKEKKRKNQRGKDSSTSSKLKPKKQLQKKSLKKGGSSKKGKSK
;
A
#
# COMPACT_ATOMS: atom_id res chain seq x y z
N MET A 1 -3.91 -14.98 -2.01
CA MET A 1 -4.22 -13.65 -2.56
C MET A 1 -3.02 -12.75 -2.32
N LEU A 2 -2.24 -12.41 -3.35
CA LEU A 2 -1.20 -11.39 -3.21
C LEU A 2 -1.87 -10.02 -3.12
N CYS A 3 -1.67 -9.32 -2.01
CA CYS A 3 -2.10 -7.94 -1.84
C CYS A 3 -1.12 -7.05 -2.62
N GLN A 4 -1.61 -6.31 -3.62
CA GLN A 4 -0.78 -5.40 -4.42
C GLN A 4 -0.30 -4.24 -3.53
N LEU A 5 1.01 -4.01 -3.51
CA LEU A 5 1.59 -2.88 -2.78
C LEU A 5 1.07 -1.55 -3.36
N PRO A 6 0.78 -0.55 -2.51
CA PRO A 6 0.32 0.74 -2.98
C PRO A 6 1.39 1.39 -3.86
N LYS A 7 0.98 1.91 -5.02
CA LYS A 7 1.87 2.65 -5.92
C LYS A 7 2.38 3.92 -5.22
N PRO A 8 3.63 4.33 -5.45
CA PRO A 8 4.15 5.58 -4.91
C PRO A 8 3.31 6.76 -5.44
N LYS A 9 3.15 7.79 -4.61
CA LYS A 9 2.44 9.01 -5.00
C LYS A 9 3.25 9.74 -6.08
N PRO A 10 2.60 10.28 -7.13
CA PRO A 10 3.28 11.09 -8.12
C PRO A 10 3.74 12.39 -7.45
N PRO A 11 4.91 12.93 -7.85
CA PRO A 11 5.43 14.15 -7.27
C PRO A 11 4.51 15.34 -7.57
N THR A 12 4.37 16.26 -6.61
CA THR A 12 3.59 17.49 -6.81
C THR A 12 4.36 18.50 -7.66
N LYS A 13 3.65 19.49 -8.24
CA LYS A 13 4.30 20.57 -9.02
C LYS A 13 5.39 21.30 -8.23
N TRP A 14 5.16 21.50 -6.92
CA TRP A 14 6.14 22.12 -6.03
C TRP A 14 7.34 21.21 -5.75
N GLU A 15 7.14 19.89 -5.59
CA GLU A 15 8.25 18.95 -5.41
C GLU A 15 9.13 18.84 -6.66
N LEU A 16 8.52 18.86 -7.85
CA LEU A 16 9.26 18.93 -9.12
C LEU A 16 10.09 20.21 -9.19
N PHE A 17 9.50 21.35 -8.84
CA PHE A 17 10.19 22.63 -8.78
C PHE A 17 11.32 22.65 -7.74
N ALA A 18 11.06 22.16 -6.53
CA ALA A 18 12.03 22.08 -5.45
C ALA A 18 13.22 21.19 -5.83
N LYS A 19 12.96 20.04 -6.47
CA LYS A 19 14.00 19.16 -6.99
C LYS A 19 14.83 19.85 -8.09
N ALA A 20 14.19 20.54 -9.02
CA ALA A 20 14.86 21.28 -10.09
C ALA A 20 15.71 22.44 -9.56
N LYS A 21 15.25 23.13 -8.51
CA LYS A 21 15.98 24.21 -7.85
C LYS A 21 16.95 23.74 -6.76
N GLY A 22 17.04 22.45 -6.48
CA GLY A 22 17.89 21.91 -5.41
C GLY A 22 17.47 22.35 -4.00
N ILE A 23 16.21 22.72 -3.79
CA ILE A 23 15.68 23.16 -2.50
C ILE A 23 15.56 21.94 -1.58
N LYS A 24 16.39 21.89 -0.54
CA LYS A 24 16.39 20.83 0.48
C LYS A 24 15.34 21.14 1.55
N ASN A 25 14.51 20.16 1.89
CA ASN A 25 13.59 20.26 3.02
C ASN A 25 14.38 20.30 4.34
N ARG A 26 14.14 21.33 5.16
CA ARG A 26 14.73 21.48 6.49
C ARG A 26 13.64 21.45 7.56
N LYS A 27 13.96 20.88 8.72
CA LYS A 27 13.09 20.91 9.89
C LYS A 27 13.04 22.35 10.41
N LYS A 28 11.85 22.83 10.75
CA LYS A 28 11.63 24.14 11.38
C LYS A 28 11.18 23.93 12.83
N ASP A 29 11.62 24.79 13.73
CA ASP A 29 11.21 24.74 15.13
C ASP A 29 9.76 25.18 15.31
N LYS A 30 9.11 24.57 16.31
CA LYS A 30 7.71 24.81 16.66
C LYS A 30 7.52 26.13 17.42
N ILE A 31 8.57 26.60 18.07
CA ILE A 31 8.58 27.80 18.90
C ILE A 31 9.56 28.80 18.25
N VAL A 32 9.17 30.06 18.23
CA VAL A 32 9.90 31.17 17.62
C VAL A 32 9.90 32.32 18.62
N TYR A 33 11.04 32.98 18.76
CA TYR A 33 11.16 34.16 19.61
C TYR A 33 10.42 35.34 18.96
N ASP A 34 9.54 35.98 19.71
CA ASP A 34 8.83 37.18 19.32
C ASP A 34 9.57 38.39 19.87
N GLU A 35 10.17 39.20 18.99
CA GLU A 35 10.98 40.36 19.39
C GLU A 35 10.12 41.46 20.03
N GLN A 36 8.84 41.58 19.69
CA GLN A 36 7.97 42.62 20.22
C GLN A 36 7.61 42.38 21.68
N THR A 37 7.34 41.13 22.05
CA THR A 37 6.96 40.75 23.42
C THR A 37 8.13 40.19 24.23
N GLY A 38 9.26 39.91 23.59
CA GLY A 38 10.43 39.30 24.21
C GLY A 38 10.21 37.85 24.68
N THR A 39 9.18 37.17 24.17
CA THR A 39 8.74 35.85 24.62
C THR A 39 8.82 34.78 23.53
N TRP A 40 9.00 33.53 23.95
CA TRP A 40 9.00 32.37 23.06
C TRP A 40 7.56 31.93 22.77
N LYS A 41 7.07 32.23 21.57
CA LYS A 41 5.70 31.89 21.13
C LYS A 41 5.69 30.78 20.10
N ARG A 42 4.53 30.20 19.83
CA ARG A 42 4.39 29.15 18.82
C ARG A 42 4.50 29.72 17.41
N ARG A 43 5.00 28.93 16.45
CA ARG A 43 5.00 29.33 15.03
C ARG A 43 3.59 29.33 14.42
N HIS A 44 2.73 28.45 14.93
CA HIS A 44 1.37 28.24 14.44
C HIS A 44 0.47 27.75 15.59
N GLY A 45 -0.83 27.97 15.48
CA GLY A 45 -1.81 27.56 16.49
C GLY A 45 -2.17 28.69 17.45
N TYR A 46 -2.49 28.31 18.70
CA TYR A 46 -2.81 29.26 19.78
C TYR A 46 -1.55 30.00 20.25
N ASP A 47 -1.69 31.31 20.49
CA ASP A 47 -0.63 32.23 20.92
C ASP A 47 0.61 32.14 20.00
N ARG A 48 0.37 32.33 18.69
CA ARG A 48 1.42 32.23 17.69
C ARG A 48 2.08 33.58 17.44
N VAL A 49 3.33 33.53 16.99
CA VAL A 49 4.05 34.71 16.53
C VAL A 49 3.30 35.37 15.36
N ASN A 50 3.29 36.71 15.35
CA ASN A 50 2.68 37.56 14.32
C ASN A 50 1.19 37.24 14.08
N ASP A 51 0.38 37.28 15.14
CA ASP A 51 -1.05 37.10 15.03
C ASP A 51 -1.74 38.37 14.50
N ASP A 52 -2.56 38.22 13.45
CA ASP A 52 -3.22 39.36 12.79
C ASP A 52 -4.22 40.07 13.72
N LYS A 53 -4.68 39.37 14.77
CA LYS A 53 -5.66 39.84 15.76
C LYS A 53 -5.03 40.67 16.88
N ASP A 54 -3.75 40.47 17.13
CA ASP A 54 -3.03 41.15 18.21
C ASP A 54 -2.52 42.52 17.78
N ILE A 55 -2.73 42.90 16.51
CA ILE A 55 -2.34 44.18 15.94
C ILE A 55 -3.53 45.13 16.07
N PRO A 56 -3.55 46.05 17.05
CA PRO A 56 -4.69 46.94 17.26
C PRO A 56 -4.76 48.07 16.23
N ILE A 57 -3.62 48.50 15.68
CA ILE A 57 -3.50 49.64 14.78
C ILE A 57 -2.64 49.22 13.58
N ILE A 58 -3.10 49.55 12.37
CA ILE A 58 -2.35 49.34 11.14
C ILE A 58 -2.01 50.71 10.55
N GLU A 59 -0.72 50.97 10.38
CA GLU A 59 -0.25 52.17 9.70
C GLU A 59 -0.72 52.18 8.24
N ALA A 60 -1.41 53.25 7.85
CA ALA A 60 -1.87 53.43 6.48
C ALA A 60 -0.67 53.73 5.58
N LYS A 61 -0.62 53.07 4.42
CA LYS A 61 0.35 53.40 3.36
C LYS A 61 -0.20 54.54 2.51
N MET A 62 0.67 55.35 1.90
CA MET A 62 0.24 56.44 1.01
C MET A 62 -0.56 55.96 -0.22
N THR A 63 -0.56 54.66 -0.52
CA THR A 63 -1.31 54.03 -1.61
C THR A 63 -2.65 53.44 -1.16
N ASP A 64 -3.00 53.47 0.12
CA ASP A 64 -4.27 52.92 0.59
C ASP A 64 -5.41 53.91 0.33
N GLU A 65 -6.43 53.41 -0.38
CA GLU A 65 -7.66 54.16 -0.66
C GLU A 65 -8.37 54.57 0.65
N PRO A 66 -8.68 55.87 0.84
CA PRO A 66 -9.42 56.34 2.00
C PRO A 66 -10.84 55.73 2.02
N GLY A 67 -11.22 55.13 3.14
CA GLY A 67 -12.59 54.63 3.38
C GLY A 67 -12.73 53.11 3.44
N GLU A 68 -11.71 52.33 3.08
CA GLU A 68 -11.75 50.86 3.19
C GLU A 68 -10.98 50.37 4.42
N ASP A 69 -11.60 49.50 5.22
CA ASP A 69 -11.01 48.96 6.45
C ASP A 69 -9.78 48.07 6.16
N PRO A 70 -8.58 48.40 6.66
CA PRO A 70 -7.37 47.61 6.45
C PRO A 70 -7.45 46.19 7.03
N PHE A 71 -8.24 45.96 8.07
CA PHE A 71 -8.44 44.64 8.66
C PHE A 71 -9.28 43.75 7.74
N VAL A 72 -10.32 44.30 7.11
CA VAL A 72 -11.16 43.59 6.13
C VAL A 72 -10.32 43.20 4.91
N LYS A 73 -9.50 44.12 4.38
CA LYS A 73 -8.54 43.83 3.29
C LYS A 73 -7.64 42.64 3.64
N ARG A 74 -7.01 42.65 4.82
CA ARG A 74 -6.10 41.57 5.27
C ARG A 74 -6.82 40.23 5.42
N GLN A 75 -8.03 40.22 5.95
CA GLN A 75 -8.85 39.00 6.03
C GLN A 75 -9.20 38.45 4.65
N ALA A 76 -9.58 39.31 3.72
CA ALA A 76 -9.87 38.94 2.34
C ALA A 76 -8.63 38.36 1.64
N GLU A 77 -7.45 38.97 1.80
CA GLU A 77 -6.19 38.46 1.27
C GLU A 77 -5.83 37.09 1.85
N LYS A 78 -6.04 36.89 3.16
CA LYS A 78 -5.82 35.60 3.83
C LYS A 78 -6.73 34.53 3.24
N LYS A 79 -8.02 34.82 3.06
CA LYS A 79 -8.99 33.92 2.39
C LYS A 79 -8.55 33.58 0.97
N LYS A 80 -8.21 34.60 0.16
CA LYS A 80 -7.68 34.40 -1.22
C LYS A 80 -6.44 33.49 -1.24
N ARG A 81 -5.52 33.65 -0.29
CA ARG A 81 -4.32 32.80 -0.18
C ARG A 81 -4.67 31.35 0.17
N VAL A 82 -5.61 31.14 1.09
CA VAL A 82 -6.11 29.82 1.46
C VAL A 82 -6.82 29.15 0.28
N GLU A 83 -7.72 29.86 -0.39
CA GLU A 83 -8.41 29.38 -1.60
C GLU A 83 -7.44 29.00 -2.72
N LYS A 84 -6.39 29.81 -2.94
CA LYS A 84 -5.33 29.50 -3.91
C LYS A 84 -4.61 28.21 -3.54
N HIS A 85 -4.31 28.00 -2.26
CA HIS A 85 -3.70 26.76 -1.77
C HIS A 85 -4.62 25.54 -2.00
N GLU A 86 -5.91 25.68 -1.71
CA GLU A 86 -6.90 24.62 -1.95
C GLU A 86 -7.07 24.30 -3.44
N LYS A 87 -7.16 25.32 -4.30
CA LYS A 87 -7.19 25.16 -5.76
C LYS A 87 -5.97 24.40 -6.26
N ASN A 88 -4.76 24.75 -5.78
CA ASN A 88 -3.53 24.04 -6.13
C ASN A 88 -3.52 22.59 -5.63
N ARG A 89 -4.03 22.34 -4.42
CA ARG A 89 -4.19 20.98 -3.87
C ARG A 89 -5.13 20.15 -4.75
N LEU A 90 -6.27 20.70 -5.14
CA LEU A 90 -7.24 20.04 -6.03
C LEU A 90 -6.63 19.73 -7.40
N GLN A 91 -5.86 20.66 -7.98
CA GLN A 91 -5.15 20.42 -9.24
C GLN A 91 -4.13 19.29 -9.14
N ASN A 92 -3.31 19.26 -8.06
CA ASN A 92 -2.36 18.18 -7.81
C ASN A 92 -3.07 16.83 -7.64
N LEU A 93 -4.21 16.79 -6.93
CA LEU A 93 -5.03 15.58 -6.79
C LEU A 93 -5.61 15.12 -8.14
N LYS A 94 -6.11 16.05 -8.97
CA LYS A 94 -6.59 15.74 -10.33
C LYS A 94 -5.47 15.15 -11.20
N GLN A 95 -4.26 15.69 -11.12
CA GLN A 95 -3.10 15.15 -11.85
C GLN A 95 -2.72 13.76 -11.32
N ALA A 96 -2.74 13.55 -9.99
CA ALA A 96 -2.50 12.24 -9.40
C ALA A 96 -3.57 11.20 -9.77
N ALA A 97 -4.82 11.63 -9.95
CA ALA A 97 -5.93 10.81 -10.41
C ALA A 97 -5.70 10.26 -11.82
N LYS A 98 -5.25 11.12 -12.75
CA LYS A 98 -4.92 10.72 -14.12
C LYS A 98 -3.86 9.63 -14.18
N VAL A 99 -2.91 9.63 -13.25
CA VAL A 99 -1.83 8.64 -13.15
C VAL A 99 -2.29 7.35 -12.41
N GLY A 100 -3.53 7.31 -11.92
CA GLY A 100 -4.08 6.14 -11.21
C GLY A 100 -3.41 5.88 -9.86
N ALA A 101 -2.83 6.92 -9.25
CA ALA A 101 -2.05 6.84 -8.02
C ALA A 101 -2.75 7.48 -6.80
N LEU A 102 -4.04 7.76 -6.93
CA LEU A 102 -4.86 8.16 -5.79
C LEU A 102 -5.03 6.98 -4.81
N PRO A 103 -5.20 7.25 -3.50
CA PRO A 103 -5.64 6.23 -2.55
C PRO A 103 -6.98 5.60 -3.00
N SER A 104 -7.17 4.31 -2.73
CA SER A 104 -8.36 3.54 -3.17
C SER A 104 -9.69 4.21 -2.82
N HIS A 105 -9.83 4.76 -1.61
CA HIS A 105 -11.05 5.46 -1.18
C HIS A 105 -11.35 6.73 -1.98
N ILE A 106 -10.32 7.47 -2.41
CA ILE A 106 -10.48 8.69 -3.21
C ILE A 106 -10.74 8.35 -4.67
N GLN A 107 -10.11 7.28 -5.19
CA GLN A 107 -10.38 6.80 -6.55
C GLN A 107 -11.86 6.48 -6.74
N LEU A 108 -12.46 5.74 -5.81
CA LEU A 108 -13.86 5.33 -5.91
C LEU A 108 -14.83 6.52 -5.85
N ALA A 109 -14.60 7.47 -4.95
CA ALA A 109 -15.39 8.70 -4.88
C ALA A 109 -15.27 9.56 -6.15
N ALA A 110 -14.06 9.65 -6.72
CA ALA A 110 -13.81 10.39 -7.96
C ALA A 110 -14.40 9.69 -9.21
N THR A 111 -14.48 8.35 -9.22
CA THR A 111 -15.10 7.58 -10.32
C THR A 111 -16.61 7.42 -10.17
N ALA A 112 -17.17 7.65 -8.98
CA ALA A 112 -18.61 7.52 -8.72
C ALA A 112 -19.42 8.69 -9.29
N LEU A 113 -18.78 9.84 -9.56
CA LEU A 113 -19.42 10.94 -10.27
C LEU A 113 -19.16 10.77 -11.77
N PRO A 114 -20.19 10.55 -12.61
CA PRO A 114 -20.01 10.56 -14.05
C PRO A 114 -19.56 11.96 -14.46
N ILE A 115 -18.29 12.10 -14.85
CA ILE A 115 -17.81 13.29 -15.53
C ILE A 115 -18.59 13.36 -16.83
N THR A 116 -19.45 14.37 -16.95
CA THR A 116 -20.22 14.65 -18.16
C THR A 116 -19.26 14.69 -19.35
N GLY A 117 -19.31 13.68 -20.22
CA GLY A 117 -18.58 13.65 -21.49
C GLY A 117 -17.49 12.59 -21.69
N THR A 118 -17.13 11.74 -20.71
CA THR A 118 -16.22 10.61 -20.99
C THR A 118 -16.92 9.26 -20.87
N GLN A 119 -17.12 8.58 -22.00
CA GLN A 119 -17.68 7.22 -22.16
C GLN A 119 -16.72 6.12 -21.64
N ALA A 120 -16.04 6.34 -20.52
CA ALA A 120 -15.27 5.28 -19.88
C ALA A 120 -16.25 4.41 -19.07
N ALA A 121 -16.44 3.16 -19.49
CA ALA A 121 -17.33 2.23 -18.80
C ALA A 121 -16.98 2.19 -17.30
N PRO A 122 -17.94 2.47 -16.39
CA PRO A 122 -17.68 2.39 -14.97
C PRO A 122 -17.22 0.97 -14.65
N LYS A 123 -16.02 0.83 -14.08
CA LYS A 123 -15.56 -0.47 -13.59
C LYS A 123 -16.57 -0.94 -12.55
N LYS A 124 -17.16 -2.13 -12.77
CA LYS A 124 -18.12 -2.71 -11.83
C LYS A 124 -17.45 -2.83 -10.47
N ALA A 125 -17.90 -2.03 -9.50
CA ALA A 125 -17.40 -2.12 -8.14
C ALA A 125 -17.69 -3.52 -7.60
N SER A 126 -16.71 -4.10 -6.92
CA SER A 126 -16.88 -5.44 -6.34
C SER A 126 -17.92 -5.40 -5.21
N LYS A 127 -18.60 -6.52 -4.97
CA LYS A 127 -19.59 -6.67 -3.88
C LYS A 127 -19.01 -6.23 -2.52
N ASN A 128 -17.73 -6.47 -2.28
CA ASN A 128 -17.05 -6.09 -1.05
C ASN A 128 -16.86 -4.58 -0.96
N GLU A 129 -16.41 -3.93 -2.03
CA GLU A 129 -16.25 -2.47 -2.08
C GLU A 129 -17.59 -1.75 -1.91
N LEU A 130 -18.65 -2.22 -2.57
CA LEU A 130 -19.99 -1.67 -2.42
C LEU A 130 -20.50 -1.82 -0.99
N GLN A 131 -20.24 -2.97 -0.36
CA GLN A 131 -20.63 -3.23 1.02
C GLN A 131 -19.85 -2.35 2.01
N ASP A 132 -18.57 -2.08 1.75
CA ASP A 132 -17.72 -1.22 2.57
C ASP A 132 -18.12 0.25 2.46
N ILE A 133 -18.39 0.72 1.23
CA ILE A 133 -18.90 2.07 0.98
C ILE A 133 -20.25 2.26 1.64
N ALA A 134 -21.17 1.30 1.50
CA ALA A 134 -22.49 1.35 2.14
C ALA A 134 -22.37 1.40 3.67
N SER A 135 -21.47 0.61 4.26
CA SER A 135 -21.22 0.65 5.70
C SER A 135 -20.61 1.98 6.17
N MET A 136 -19.75 2.61 5.36
CA MET A 136 -19.15 3.92 5.69
C MET A 136 -20.15 5.07 5.51
N ALA A 137 -20.95 5.04 4.46
CA ALA A 137 -22.01 6.01 4.20
C ALA A 137 -23.09 5.98 5.29
N ALA A 138 -23.50 4.78 5.74
CA ALA A 138 -24.44 4.62 6.83
C ALA A 138 -23.93 5.17 8.18
N ALA A 139 -22.61 5.28 8.37
CA ALA A 139 -22.01 5.84 9.58
C ALA A 139 -21.70 7.36 9.46
N ALA A 140 -21.84 7.94 8.28
CA ALA A 140 -21.41 9.30 7.96
C ALA A 140 -22.58 10.30 7.87
N THR A 141 -23.44 10.35 8.89
CA THR A 141 -24.40 11.45 9.06
C THR A 141 -23.66 12.73 9.49
N ALA A 142 -24.24 13.92 9.25
CA ALA A 142 -23.61 15.25 9.28
C ALA A 142 -22.74 15.61 10.50
N SER A 143 -22.91 14.94 11.64
CA SER A 143 -21.86 14.74 12.64
C SER A 143 -21.53 13.25 12.62
N GLY A 144 -20.31 12.83 12.26
CA GLY A 144 -19.90 11.41 12.11
C GLY A 144 -19.95 10.61 13.42
N GLY A 145 -21.10 10.62 14.08
CA GLY A 145 -21.35 10.26 15.44
C GLY A 145 -22.03 8.91 15.47
N LYS A 146 -21.44 8.03 16.27
CA LYS A 146 -21.91 6.71 16.71
C LYS A 146 -23.32 6.70 17.35
N PHE A 147 -24.03 7.82 17.36
CA PHE A 147 -25.20 8.10 18.19
C PHE A 147 -26.53 8.05 17.43
N ASP A 148 -26.51 8.05 16.09
CA ASP A 148 -27.74 7.88 15.31
C ASP A 148 -28.28 6.45 15.51
N LYS A 149 -29.58 6.35 15.83
CA LYS A 149 -30.27 5.07 15.99
C LYS A 149 -30.38 4.40 14.62
N LYS A 150 -29.83 3.20 14.50
CA LYS A 150 -29.92 2.38 13.27
C LYS A 150 -31.35 1.94 13.04
N LEU A 151 -31.82 2.01 11.80
CA LEU A 151 -33.13 1.49 11.42
C LEU A 151 -33.15 -0.04 11.51
N VAL A 152 -34.32 -0.60 11.79
CA VAL A 152 -34.51 -2.06 11.91
C VAL A 152 -34.21 -2.71 10.55
N GLY A 153 -33.20 -3.59 10.51
CA GLY A 153 -32.76 -4.29 9.29
C GLY A 153 -31.47 -3.75 8.67
N GLU A 154 -30.88 -2.68 9.21
CA GLU A 154 -29.57 -2.21 8.76
C GLU A 154 -28.45 -3.20 9.14
N LYS A 155 -27.57 -3.49 8.18
CA LYS A 155 -26.42 -4.38 8.42
C LYS A 155 -25.46 -3.74 9.43
N PRO A 156 -24.96 -4.50 10.43
CA PRO A 156 -23.98 -3.97 11.37
C PRO A 156 -22.68 -3.57 10.67
N GLU A 157 -22.01 -2.54 11.18
CA GLU A 157 -20.72 -2.08 10.69
C GLU A 157 -19.69 -3.21 10.74
N LYS A 158 -19.15 -3.56 9.56
CA LYS A 158 -18.16 -4.64 9.42
C LYS A 158 -16.75 -4.25 9.88
N HIS A 159 -16.45 -2.95 9.93
CA HIS A 159 -15.12 -2.42 10.26
C HIS A 159 -15.04 -1.90 11.70
N LYS A 160 -15.46 -2.70 12.67
CA LYS A 160 -14.97 -2.50 14.04
C LYS A 160 -13.46 -2.76 13.98
N GLY A 161 -12.66 -1.71 14.07
CA GLY A 161 -11.21 -1.77 13.83
C GLY A 161 -10.57 -3.01 14.45
N LYS A 162 -9.55 -3.57 13.78
CA LYS A 162 -8.74 -4.68 14.31
C LYS A 162 -7.94 -4.19 15.50
N TYR A 163 -8.59 -4.03 16.65
CA TYR A 163 -7.90 -3.74 17.90
C TYR A 163 -7.12 -4.99 18.29
N ARG A 164 -5.83 -4.81 18.62
CA ARG A 164 -5.01 -5.87 19.21
C ARG A 164 -5.69 -6.27 20.53
N LYS A 165 -6.28 -7.46 20.57
CA LYS A 165 -6.79 -8.05 21.80
C LYS A 165 -5.58 -8.66 22.51
N PHE A 166 -5.09 -7.96 23.53
CA PHE A 166 -4.11 -8.53 24.44
C PHE A 166 -4.85 -9.43 25.44
N LEU A 167 -4.25 -10.58 25.75
CA LEU A 167 -4.72 -11.36 26.89
C LEU A 167 -4.46 -10.56 28.18
N PRO A 168 -5.33 -10.68 29.20
CA PRO A 168 -5.09 -10.05 30.50
C PRO A 168 -3.79 -10.59 31.13
N VAL A 169 -3.01 -9.69 31.74
CA VAL A 169 -1.71 -10.00 32.36
C VAL A 169 -1.85 -10.69 33.72
N VAL A 170 -3.03 -10.61 34.35
CA VAL A 170 -3.28 -11.18 35.67
C VAL A 170 -3.64 -12.66 35.56
N GLU A 171 -2.87 -13.50 36.23
CA GLU A 171 -2.96 -14.96 36.23
C GLU A 171 -4.26 -15.45 36.88
N GLY A 172 -5.34 -15.54 36.09
CA GLY A 172 -6.53 -16.32 36.46
C GLY A 172 -6.37 -17.80 36.09
N THR A 173 -7.06 -18.66 36.84
CA THR A 173 -7.13 -20.11 36.59
C THR A 173 -7.63 -20.39 35.17
N GLY A 174 -6.74 -20.83 34.27
CA GLY A 174 -7.07 -21.19 32.87
C GLY A 174 -6.32 -20.39 31.78
N ILE A 175 -5.62 -19.30 32.12
CA ILE A 175 -4.90 -18.44 31.16
C ILE A 175 -3.65 -19.11 30.56
N GLY A 176 -2.92 -19.91 31.34
CA GLY A 176 -1.76 -20.65 30.85
C GLY A 176 -2.07 -21.63 29.71
N SER A 177 -3.32 -22.11 29.60
CA SER A 177 -3.72 -22.99 28.49
C SER A 177 -3.91 -22.20 27.19
N GLN A 178 -4.45 -20.98 27.25
CA GLN A 178 -4.65 -20.13 26.08
C GLN A 178 -3.32 -19.58 25.54
N GLU A 179 -2.39 -19.22 26.42
CA GLU A 179 -1.04 -18.81 26.03
C GLU A 179 -0.28 -19.95 25.36
N LYS A 180 -0.32 -21.16 25.95
CA LYS A 180 0.24 -22.38 25.34
C LYS A 180 -0.32 -22.61 23.94
N GLN A 181 -1.63 -22.55 23.77
CA GLN A 181 -2.26 -22.69 22.45
C GLN A 181 -1.82 -21.60 21.45
N GLN A 182 -1.61 -20.36 21.89
CA GLN A 182 -1.10 -19.29 21.03
C GLN A 182 0.35 -19.56 20.63
N THR A 183 1.20 -19.98 21.57
CA THR A 183 2.60 -20.34 21.29
C THR A 183 2.71 -21.55 20.36
N GLU A 184 1.90 -22.59 20.57
CA GLU A 184 1.83 -23.77 19.71
C GLU A 184 1.35 -23.42 18.29
N LYS A 185 0.38 -22.51 18.15
CA LYS A 185 -0.07 -22.04 16.82
C LYS A 185 1.05 -21.30 16.08
N VAL A 186 1.88 -20.52 16.78
CA VAL A 186 3.04 -19.85 16.18
C VAL A 186 4.10 -20.88 15.79
N LEU A 187 4.39 -21.83 16.68
CA LEU A 187 5.35 -22.91 16.46
C LEU A 187 4.95 -23.81 15.27
N ASN A 188 3.70 -24.24 15.21
CA ASN A 188 3.15 -25.02 14.08
C ASN A 188 3.24 -24.24 12.76
N ARG A 189 3.01 -22.92 12.79
CA ARG A 189 3.16 -22.07 11.60
C ARG A 189 4.63 -21.93 11.18
N LEU A 190 5.57 -21.92 12.13
CA LEU A 190 7.00 -21.89 11.85
C LEU A 190 7.47 -23.22 11.24
N ILE A 191 7.06 -24.33 11.86
CA ILE A 191 7.34 -25.70 11.38
C ILE A 191 6.76 -25.90 9.97
N SER A 192 5.51 -25.49 9.72
CA SER A 192 4.87 -25.62 8.41
C SER A 192 5.48 -24.72 7.33
N LYS A 193 6.08 -23.58 7.69
CA LYS A 193 6.79 -22.73 6.73
C LYS A 193 8.15 -23.32 6.36
N ASN A 194 8.81 -23.94 7.33
CA ASN A 194 10.16 -24.49 7.18
C ASN A 194 10.13 -25.98 6.75
N SER A 195 8.97 -26.63 6.70
CA SER A 195 8.84 -28.04 6.32
C SER A 195 9.29 -28.34 4.89
N HIS A 196 9.28 -27.35 4.01
CA HIS A 196 9.80 -27.47 2.65
C HIS A 196 11.34 -27.48 2.58
N GLU A 197 12.04 -26.95 3.60
CA GLU A 197 13.50 -26.98 3.68
C GLU A 197 14.03 -28.26 4.38
N ILE A 198 13.27 -28.81 5.32
CA ILE A 198 13.70 -29.96 6.14
C ILE A 198 13.73 -31.26 5.32
N LEU A 199 12.81 -31.43 4.36
CA LEU A 199 12.74 -32.61 3.50
C LEU A 199 12.99 -32.19 2.05
N ASN A 200 14.15 -32.57 1.51
CA ASN A 200 14.46 -32.35 0.10
C ASN A 200 13.68 -33.34 -0.78
N VAL A 201 12.44 -32.95 -1.12
CA VAL A 201 11.48 -33.77 -1.89
C VAL A 201 12.06 -34.22 -3.23
N ASP A 202 12.81 -33.35 -3.92
CA ASP A 202 13.47 -33.68 -5.18
C ASP A 202 14.53 -34.78 -5.02
N LYS A 203 15.33 -34.73 -3.94
CA LYS A 203 16.30 -35.78 -3.62
C LYS A 203 15.62 -37.12 -3.31
N ALA A 204 14.48 -37.08 -2.62
CA ALA A 204 13.70 -38.28 -2.30
C ALA A 204 13.07 -38.91 -3.55
N ILE A 205 12.49 -38.11 -4.44
CA ILE A 205 11.94 -38.56 -5.74
C ILE A 205 13.06 -39.15 -6.61
N ASN A 206 14.21 -38.50 -6.67
CA ASN A 206 15.33 -38.95 -7.48
C ASN A 206 15.91 -40.29 -6.94
N MET A 207 16.07 -40.43 -5.63
CA MET A 207 16.45 -41.70 -5.00
C MET A 207 15.42 -42.80 -5.26
N TYR A 208 14.12 -42.50 -5.17
CA TYR A 208 13.06 -43.47 -5.44
C TYR A 208 13.10 -43.96 -6.89
N ASN A 209 13.25 -43.05 -7.85
CA ASN A 209 13.36 -43.37 -9.27
C ASN A 209 14.58 -44.23 -9.57
N VAL A 210 15.76 -43.87 -9.03
CA VAL A 210 17.01 -44.66 -9.18
C VAL A 210 16.84 -46.06 -8.57
N LYS A 211 16.20 -46.18 -7.40
CA LYS A 211 15.95 -47.48 -6.75
C LYS A 211 14.97 -48.33 -7.55
N LYS A 212 13.92 -47.73 -8.12
CA LYS A 212 12.95 -48.39 -9.00
C LYS A 212 13.61 -48.87 -10.29
N GLU A 213 14.47 -48.06 -10.89
CA GLU A 213 15.20 -48.40 -12.12
C GLU A 213 16.23 -49.52 -11.87
N LYS A 214 16.99 -49.47 -10.76
CA LYS A 214 17.89 -50.57 -10.36
C LYS A 214 17.14 -51.87 -10.11
N LYS A 215 15.96 -51.85 -9.47
CA LYS A 215 15.12 -53.05 -9.32
C LYS A 215 14.67 -53.61 -10.66
N ARG A 216 14.21 -52.76 -11.60
CA ARG A 216 13.82 -53.19 -12.95
C ARG A 216 15.01 -53.78 -13.73
N LYS A 217 16.21 -53.20 -13.57
CA LYS A 217 17.43 -53.69 -14.21
C LYS A 217 17.89 -55.02 -13.63
N ASN A 218 17.79 -55.22 -12.31
CA ASN A 218 18.11 -56.49 -11.67
C ASN A 218 17.11 -57.61 -12.01
N GLN A 219 15.83 -57.28 -12.23
CA GLN A 219 14.86 -58.24 -12.75
C GLN A 219 15.19 -58.63 -14.21
N ARG A 220 15.42 -57.65 -15.09
CA ARG A 220 15.80 -57.90 -16.49
C ARG A 220 17.17 -58.56 -16.67
N GLY A 221 18.09 -58.34 -15.74
CA GLY A 221 19.42 -58.96 -15.72
C GLY A 221 19.41 -60.41 -15.20
N LYS A 222 18.34 -60.83 -14.51
CA LYS A 222 18.16 -62.22 -14.06
C LYS A 222 17.55 -63.11 -15.15
N ASP A 223 16.91 -62.51 -16.16
CA ASP A 223 16.26 -63.19 -17.28
C ASP A 223 17.14 -63.27 -18.56
N SER A 224 18.40 -62.80 -18.52
CA SER A 224 19.28 -62.71 -19.71
C SER A 224 20.66 -63.38 -19.55
N SER A 225 20.73 -64.48 -18.81
CA SER A 225 21.89 -65.37 -18.84
C SER A 225 21.72 -66.52 -19.84
N THR A 226 21.65 -66.21 -21.13
CA THR A 226 21.96 -67.18 -22.20
C THR A 226 22.74 -66.52 -23.34
N SER A 227 23.97 -66.99 -23.50
CA SER A 227 24.83 -67.02 -24.70
C SER A 227 24.91 -65.79 -25.62
N SER A 228 26.10 -65.20 -25.73
CA SER A 228 26.98 -65.46 -26.89
C SER A 228 28.24 -64.59 -26.86
N LYS A 229 29.39 -65.27 -27.05
CA LYS A 229 30.70 -64.70 -27.39
C LYS A 229 30.60 -63.93 -28.71
N LEU A 230 30.92 -62.64 -28.74
CA LEU A 230 31.54 -62.00 -29.91
C LEU A 230 32.49 -60.88 -29.47
N LYS A 231 33.70 -60.91 -30.04
CA LYS A 231 34.85 -60.03 -29.80
C LYS A 231 34.60 -58.59 -30.30
N PRO A 232 35.30 -57.57 -29.76
CA PRO A 232 35.15 -56.19 -30.21
C PRO A 232 36.01 -55.91 -31.46
N LYS A 233 35.43 -55.30 -32.50
CA LYS A 233 36.18 -54.62 -33.55
C LYS A 233 36.00 -53.10 -33.41
N LYS A 234 37.11 -52.40 -33.16
CA LYS A 234 37.26 -50.96 -33.33
C LYS A 234 37.16 -50.62 -34.82
N GLN A 235 36.36 -49.61 -35.18
CA GLN A 235 36.70 -48.66 -36.25
C GLN A 235 36.07 -47.30 -35.92
N LEU A 236 36.93 -46.29 -35.92
CA LEU A 236 36.62 -44.88 -35.73
C LEU A 236 36.02 -44.32 -37.02
N GLN A 237 34.97 -43.49 -36.92
CA GLN A 237 34.83 -42.34 -37.83
C GLN A 237 34.42 -41.08 -37.06
N LYS A 238 35.36 -40.13 -37.03
CA LYS A 238 35.17 -38.71 -36.80
C LYS A 238 34.07 -38.15 -37.72
N LYS A 239 33.19 -37.31 -37.18
CA LYS A 239 33.05 -35.93 -37.68
C LYS A 239 32.32 -35.03 -36.69
N SER A 240 32.78 -33.79 -36.69
CA SER A 240 32.55 -32.72 -35.74
C SER A 240 31.77 -31.57 -36.37
N LEU A 241 31.05 -30.82 -35.51
CA LEU A 241 30.77 -29.38 -35.57
C LEU A 241 29.78 -28.82 -36.63
N LYS A 242 28.65 -28.30 -36.14
CA LYS A 242 28.23 -26.86 -36.16
C LYS A 242 26.78 -26.78 -35.64
N LYS A 243 26.49 -26.08 -34.54
CA LYS A 243 26.29 -24.62 -34.36
C LYS A 243 25.06 -24.06 -35.11
N GLY A 244 23.98 -23.88 -34.35
CA GLY A 244 23.11 -22.69 -34.37
C GLY A 244 21.88 -22.68 -35.29
N GLY A 245 20.70 -22.42 -34.70
CA GLY A 245 19.68 -21.58 -35.34
C GLY A 245 18.21 -22.05 -35.30
N SER A 246 17.44 -21.50 -34.35
CA SER A 246 15.97 -21.32 -34.39
C SER A 246 15.12 -22.61 -34.33
N SER A 247 13.88 -22.66 -33.86
CA SER A 247 12.90 -21.68 -33.42
C SER A 247 11.95 -22.38 -32.44
N LYS A 248 11.63 -21.70 -31.34
CA LYS A 248 10.69 -22.19 -30.32
C LYS A 248 9.28 -21.85 -30.80
N LYS A 249 8.56 -22.81 -31.38
CA LYS A 249 7.13 -22.70 -31.64
C LYS A 249 6.37 -23.53 -30.60
N GLY A 250 5.94 -22.85 -29.53
CA GLY A 250 4.97 -23.42 -28.61
C GLY A 250 3.63 -23.59 -29.31
N LYS A 251 3.08 -24.80 -29.25
CA LYS A 251 1.67 -25.06 -29.52
C LYS A 251 1.03 -25.47 -28.19
N SER A 252 0.31 -24.51 -27.62
CA SER A 252 -0.81 -24.76 -26.73
C SER A 252 -2.09 -24.62 -27.55
N LYS A 253 -2.86 -25.69 -27.62
CA LYS A 253 -4.32 -25.70 -27.47
C LYS A 253 -4.69 -27.06 -26.90
#